data_AF-G5IHK0-F1
#
_entry.id   AF-G5IHK0-F1
#
_cell.length_a   1.000
_cell.length_b   1.000
_cell.length_c   1.000
_cell.angle_alpha   90.00
_cell.angle_beta   90.00
_cell.angle_gamma   90.00
#
_symmetry.space_group_name_H-M   'P 1'
#
loop_
_entity.id
_entity.type
_entity.pdbx_description
1 polymer ?
#
loop_
_entity_poly.entity_id
_entity_poly.type
_entity_poly.pdbx_seq_one_letter_code
_entity_poly.pdbx_strand_id
1 'polypeptide(L)' 'MKEEVKRIIITLVIFAVVFWGSPYLMGSGVYDINARATELLAAVLAAGCYWIGSNRR' A
#
# COMPACT_ATOMS: atom_id res chain seq x y z
N MET A 1 1.74 -2.14 -23.14
CA MET A 1 1.15 -2.99 -22.07
C MET A 1 -0.32 -2.57 -21.97
N LYS A 2 -1.27 -3.50 -21.77
CA LYS A 2 -2.67 -3.11 -21.50
C LYS A 2 -2.67 -2.17 -20.28
N GLU A 3 -3.40 -1.05 -20.35
CA GLU A 3 -3.45 -0.06 -19.28
C GLU A 3 -3.89 -0.68 -17.94
N GLU A 4 -4.72 -1.72 -17.98
CA GLU A 4 -5.09 -2.53 -16.82
C GLU A 4 -3.89 -3.22 -16.15
N VAL A 5 -2.99 -3.80 -16.93
CA VAL A 5 -1.78 -4.48 -16.39
C VAL A 5 -0.86 -3.47 -15.73
N LYS A 6 -0.68 -2.29 -16.34
CA LYS A 6 0.10 -1.19 -15.76
C LYS A 6 -0.52 -0.73 -14.44
N ARG A 7 -1.85 -0.61 -14.38
CA ARG A 7 -2.58 -0.22 -13.18
C ARG A 7 -2.42 -1.24 -12.05
N ILE A 8 -2.51 -2.54 -12.36
CA ILE A 8 -2.26 -3.62 -11.39
C ILE A 8 -0.86 -3.52 -10.81
N ILE A 9 0.16 -3.35 -11.67
CA ILE A 9 1.55 -3.24 -11.24
C ILE A 9 1.73 -2.06 -10.29
N ILE A 10 1.18 -0.88 -10.63
CA ILE A 10 1.37 0.31 -9.79
C ILE A 10 0.61 0.17 -8.46
N THR A 11 -0.58 -0.41 -8.44
CA THR A 11 -1.30 -0.73 -7.20
C THR A 11 -0.49 -1.65 -6.28
N LEU A 12 0.13 -2.70 -6.83
CA LEU A 12 0.98 -3.61 -6.07
C LEU A 12 2.24 -2.91 -5.52
N VAL A 13 2.84 -2.03 -6.32
CA VAL A 13 4.00 -1.23 -5.89
C VAL A 13 3.62 -0.31 -4.73
N ILE A 14 2.49 0.39 -4.80
CA ILE A 14 2.01 1.26 -3.73
C ILE A 14 1.76 0.48 -2.45
N PHE A 15 1.10 -0.68 -2.55
CA PHE A 15 0.90 -1.56 -1.40
C PHE A 15 2.24 -1.94 -0.74
N ALA A 16 3.20 -2.42 -1.55
CA ALA A 16 4.49 -2.86 -1.05
C ALA A 16 5.28 -1.73 -0.39
N VAL A 17 5.31 -0.54 -1.02
CA VAL A 17 6.00 0.64 -0.49
C VAL A 17 5.40 1.08 0.84
N VAL A 18 4.07 1.10 0.98
CA VAL A 18 3.43 1.50 2.23
C VAL A 18 3.64 0.45 3.33
N PHE A 19 3.49 -0.84 3.03
CA PHE A 19 3.57 -1.92 4.03
C PHE A 19 5.00 -2.19 4.55
N TRP A 20 6.01 -2.05 3.69
CA TRP A 20 7.43 -2.17 4.08
C TRP A 20 8.06 -0.84 4.46
N GLY A 21 7.50 0.29 4.03
CA GLY A 21 7.96 1.63 4.39
C GLY A 21 7.43 2.11 5.74
N SER A 22 6.26 1.64 6.18
CA SER A 22 5.66 2.04 7.46
C SER A 22 6.51 1.76 8.71
N PRO A 23 7.30 0.67 8.81
CA PRO A 23 8.14 0.45 9.99
C PRO A 23 9.24 1.51 10.13
N TYR A 24 9.73 2.05 9.00
CA TYR A 24 10.69 3.16 9.00
C TYR A 24 10.07 4.47 9.51
N LEU A 25 8.77 4.67 9.30
CA LEU A 25 8.03 5.85 9.77
C LEU A 25 7.70 5.75 11.27
N MET A 26 7.44 4.55 11.78
CA MET A 26 7.04 4.35 13.17
C MET A 26 8.21 4.43 14.16
N GLY A 27 9.46 4.20 13.72
CA GLY A 27 10.67 4.44 14.53
C GLY A 27 10.79 3.61 15.81
N SER A 28 9.87 2.69 16.07
CA SER A 28 9.85 1.83 17.25
C SER A 28 10.43 0.47 16.91
N GLY A 29 11.53 0.10 17.57
CA GLY A 29 12.13 -1.25 17.46
C GLY A 29 11.29 -2.36 18.10
N VAL A 30 10.04 -2.09 18.49
CA VAL A 30 9.16 -3.02 19.19
C VAL A 30 8.06 -3.45 18.24
N TYR A 31 8.06 -4.73 17.90
CA TYR A 31 7.01 -5.37 17.11
C TYR A 31 5.69 -5.34 17.90
N ASP A 32 4.74 -4.51 17.46
CA ASP A 32 3.37 -4.47 17.97
C ASP A 32 2.41 -5.02 16.89
N ILE A 33 1.65 -6.06 17.23
CA ILE A 33 0.70 -6.70 16.32
C ILE A 33 -0.42 -5.75 15.88
N ASN A 34 -0.82 -4.82 16.74
CA ASN A 34 -1.82 -3.80 16.44
C ASN A 34 -1.27 -2.75 15.48
N ALA A 35 -0.01 -2.38 15.66
CA ALA A 35 0.70 -1.52 14.72
C ALA A 35 0.77 -2.22 13.35
N ARG A 36 1.18 -3.50 13.31
CA ARG A 36 1.29 -4.25 12.06
C ARG A 36 -0.06 -4.43 11.34
N ALA A 37 -1.14 -4.61 12.07
CA ALA A 37 -2.49 -4.65 11.52
C ALA A 37 -2.91 -3.30 10.92
N THR A 38 -2.54 -2.20 11.58
CA THR A 38 -2.82 -0.83 11.11
C THR A 38 -2.00 -0.48 9.87
N GLU A 39 -0.73 -0.91 9.81
CA GLU A 39 0.14 -0.79 8.64
C GLU A 39 -0.43 -1.56 7.44
N LEU A 40 -0.92 -2.79 7.67
CA LEU A 40 -1.59 -3.58 6.63
C LEU A 40 -2.85 -2.87 6.12
N LEU A 41 -3.70 -2.39 7.03
CA LEU A 41 -4.91 -1.65 6.68
C LEU A 41 -4.58 -0.39 5.86
N ALA A 42 -3.59 0.39 6.29
CA ALA A 42 -3.14 1.59 5.60
C ALA A 42 -2.62 1.27 4.19
N ALA A 43 -1.85 0.19 4.03
CA ALA A 43 -1.36 -0.26 2.73
C ALA A 43 -2.50 -0.69 1.79
N VAL A 44 -3.49 -1.44 2.30
CA VAL A 44 -4.68 -1.84 1.52
C VAL A 44 -5.48 -0.61 1.08
N LEU A 45 -5.71 0.34 1.99
CA LEU A 45 -6.44 1.57 1.68
C LEU A 45 -5.71 2.41 0.62
N ALA A 46 -4.39 2.61 0.77
CA ALA A 46 -3.59 3.36 -0.19
C ALA A 46 -3.62 2.73 -1.60
N ALA A 47 -3.46 1.42 -1.68
CA ALA A 47 -3.53 0.66 -2.92
C ALA A 47 -4.93 0.74 -3.57
N GLY A 48 -5.98 0.61 -2.76
CA GLY A 48 -7.37 0.76 -3.19
C GLY A 48 -7.70 2.17 -3.72
N CYS A 49 -7.24 3.21 -3.03
CA CYS A 49 -7.39 4.60 -3.47
C CYS A 49 -6.71 4.85 -4.82
N TYR A 50 -5.48 4.35 -5.01
CA TYR A 50 -4.81 4.46 -6.30
C TYR A 50 -5.56 3.69 -7.39
N TRP A 51 -6.01 2.47 -7.10
CA TRP A 51 -6.78 1.68 -8.05
C TRP A 51 -8.02 2.46 -8.51
N ILE A 52 -8.86 2.95 -7.58
CA ILE A 52 -10.08 3.70 -7.92
C ILE A 52 -9.74 4.99 -8.70
N GLY A 53 -8.78 5.78 -8.23
CA GLY A 53 -8.43 7.07 -8.84
C GLY A 53 -7.71 6.98 -10.18
N SER A 54 -6.99 5.89 -10.44
CA SER A 54 -6.30 5.63 -11.71
C SER A 54 -7.22 5.08 -12.81
N ASN A 55 -8.48 4.77 -12.47
CA ASN A 55 -9.46 4.30 -13.43
C ASN A 55 -9.99 5.45 -14.28
N ARG A 56 -9.34 5.71 -15.42
CA ARG A 56 -9.89 6.59 -16.45
C ARG A 56 -11.08 5.88 -17.12
N ARG A 57 -12.30 6.31 -16.76
CA ARG A 57 -13.50 6.04 -17.55
C ARG A 57 -13.42 6.79 -18.89
#